data_AF-A0A538CGZ9-F1
#
_entry.id   AF-A0A538CGZ9-F1
#
_cell.length_a   1.000
_cell.length_b   1.000
_cell.length_c   1.000
_cell.angle_alpha   90.00
_cell.angle_beta   90.00
_cell.angle_gamma   90.00
#
_symmetry.space_group_name_H-M   'P 1'
#
loop_
_entity.id
_entity.type
_entity.pdbx_description
1 polymer ?
#
loop_
_entity_poly.entity_id
_entity_poly.type
_entity_poly.pdbx_seq_one_letter_code
_entity_poly.pdbx_strand_id
1 'polypeptide(L)'
;MNARLLRAALAGGGVALGIYGYHLLRHDLHSSVPNALASIAVAWTFLAAGIVAWARRPASRVGPLMMLVAFCLLERKLQYSHESAQFTFGFLFGEIGLTVAFAHAVLAYPTGRLRSRFERVYIAAGYVVVVGASLGQLLFLDTKQTCPWSTAYCAEPRPRNLLLVHGDAGIFHAIRDAFTIGVYGVLGAVFIVLIARRVLNASPAGRRLLAPLLLGAVVLGARGVWAGVGVFVHQSANASGSFYWWQVVGQIAVPIALLAGVLTATLAKGTVADLVVELSHIAPGPRSRAHSTTTPSRSHTGCRCGGFTSTRQVVSSICPRTAAR
;
A
#
# COMPACT_ATOMS: atom_id res chain seq x y z
N MET A 1 14.02 -21.62 7.23
CA MET A 1 14.16 -21.32 5.79
C MET A 1 14.94 -20.02 5.61
N ASN A 2 16.06 -20.04 4.90
CA ASN A 2 16.90 -18.85 4.69
C ASN A 2 16.11 -17.79 3.91
N ALA A 3 16.05 -16.55 4.41
CA ALA A 3 15.31 -15.46 3.77
C ALA A 3 15.74 -15.20 2.32
N ARG A 4 16.95 -15.61 1.93
CA ARG A 4 17.45 -15.57 0.55
C ARG A 4 16.80 -16.64 -0.34
N LEU A 5 16.67 -17.88 0.17
CA LEU A 5 16.01 -18.98 -0.55
C LEU A 5 14.52 -18.68 -0.76
N LEU A 6 13.84 -18.13 0.27
CA LEU A 6 12.45 -17.71 0.14
C LEU A 6 12.28 -16.63 -0.95
N ARG A 7 13.18 -15.63 -0.98
CA ARG A 7 13.16 -14.60 -2.03
C ARG A 7 13.39 -15.18 -3.43
N ALA A 8 14.33 -16.09 -3.58
CA ALA A 8 14.59 -16.76 -4.86
C ALA A 8 13.41 -17.62 -5.31
N ALA A 9 12.80 -18.38 -4.40
CA ALA A 9 11.61 -19.18 -4.69
C ALA A 9 10.41 -18.30 -5.13
N LEU A 10 10.17 -17.19 -4.44
CA LEU A 10 9.13 -16.23 -4.83
C LEU A 10 9.44 -15.55 -6.16
N ALA A 11 10.71 -15.22 -6.44
CA ALA A 11 11.11 -14.68 -7.73
C ALA A 11 10.84 -15.68 -8.86
N GLY A 12 11.29 -16.93 -8.70
CA GLY A 12 11.06 -18.00 -9.67
C GLY A 12 9.58 -18.27 -9.89
N GLY A 13 8.80 -18.38 -8.82
CA GLY A 13 7.36 -18.59 -8.89
C GLY A 13 6.61 -17.44 -9.59
N GLY A 14 6.98 -16.19 -9.29
CA GLY A 14 6.38 -15.02 -9.94
C GLY A 14 6.76 -14.88 -11.43
N VAL A 15 7.98 -15.28 -11.82
CA VAL A 15 8.38 -15.33 -13.23
C VAL A 15 7.60 -16.42 -13.97
N ALA A 16 7.55 -17.63 -13.42
CA ALA A 16 6.81 -18.75 -14.02
C ALA A 16 5.31 -18.43 -14.17
N LEU A 17 4.69 -17.87 -13.14
CA LEU A 17 3.28 -17.45 -13.17
C LEU A 17 3.06 -16.31 -14.17
N GLY A 18 4.03 -15.41 -14.36
CA GLY A 18 3.97 -14.37 -15.38
C GLY A 18 4.03 -14.90 -16.81
N ILE A 19 4.89 -15.88 -17.06
CA ILE A 19 4.97 -16.57 -18.37
C ILE A 19 3.65 -17.32 -18.64
N TYR A 20 3.11 -18.01 -17.62
CA TYR A 20 1.82 -18.68 -17.73
C TYR A 20 0.67 -17.69 -17.97
N GLY A 21 0.63 -16.58 -17.23
CA GLY A 21 -0.35 -15.52 -17.44
C GLY A 21 -0.26 -14.89 -18.83
N TYR A 22 0.96 -14.72 -19.38
CA TYR A 22 1.14 -14.27 -20.77
C TYR A 22 0.54 -15.26 -21.77
N HIS A 23 0.77 -16.56 -21.55
CA HIS A 23 0.19 -17.61 -22.37
C HIS A 23 -1.34 -17.52 -22.37
N LEU A 24 -1.98 -17.42 -21.20
CA LEU A 24 -3.44 -17.26 -21.08
C LEU A 24 -3.94 -16.01 -21.81
N LEU A 25 -3.24 -14.88 -21.68
CA LEU A 25 -3.65 -13.64 -22.34
C LEU A 25 -3.57 -13.71 -23.86
N ARG A 26 -2.63 -14.50 -24.41
CA ARG A 26 -2.42 -14.60 -25.85
C ARG A 26 -3.26 -15.69 -26.50
N HIS A 27 -3.34 -16.86 -25.87
CA HIS A 27 -3.97 -18.04 -26.45
C HIS A 27 -5.45 -18.15 -26.09
N ASP A 28 -5.82 -17.82 -24.85
CA ASP A 28 -7.20 -17.98 -24.38
C ASP A 28 -7.97 -16.65 -24.58
N LEU A 29 -7.37 -15.52 -24.18
CA LEU A 29 -8.03 -14.21 -24.31
C LEU A 29 -7.85 -13.55 -25.70
N HIS A 30 -6.91 -14.03 -26.53
CA HIS A 30 -6.54 -13.38 -27.79
C HIS A 30 -6.17 -11.89 -27.68
N SER A 31 -5.63 -11.47 -26.54
CA SER A 31 -5.20 -10.10 -26.31
C SER A 31 -4.03 -9.73 -27.22
N SER A 32 -3.94 -8.46 -27.63
CA SER A 32 -2.81 -7.99 -28.43
C SER A 32 -1.48 -8.17 -27.68
N VAL A 33 -0.39 -8.41 -28.42
CA VAL A 33 0.96 -8.58 -27.83
C VAL A 33 1.33 -7.40 -26.92
N PRO A 34 1.11 -6.12 -27.29
CA PRO A 34 1.41 -4.99 -26.42
C PRO A 34 0.63 -5.03 -25.10
N ASN A 35 -0.65 -5.37 -25.14
CA ASN A 35 -1.48 -5.41 -23.93
C ASN A 35 -1.07 -6.54 -22.99
N ALA A 36 -0.80 -7.72 -23.54
CA ALA A 36 -0.35 -8.87 -22.77
C ALA A 36 0.99 -8.59 -22.08
N LEU A 37 1.99 -8.11 -22.83
CA LEU A 37 3.30 -7.77 -22.28
C LEU A 37 3.20 -6.66 -21.22
N ALA A 38 2.47 -5.58 -21.50
CA ALA A 38 2.31 -4.47 -20.57
C ALA A 38 1.69 -4.94 -19.24
N SER A 39 0.68 -5.79 -19.30
CA SER A 39 0.05 -6.28 -18.08
C SER A 39 0.97 -7.17 -17.24
N ILE A 40 1.83 -7.98 -17.86
CA ILE A 40 2.81 -8.81 -17.13
C ILE A 40 3.95 -7.94 -16.61
N ALA A 41 4.38 -6.94 -17.38
CA ALA A 41 5.42 -5.99 -16.97
C ALA A 41 5.02 -5.23 -15.70
N VAL A 42 3.76 -4.82 -15.55
CA VAL A 42 3.27 -4.21 -14.30
C VAL A 42 3.53 -5.14 -13.12
N ALA A 43 3.09 -6.38 -13.20
CA ALA A 43 3.23 -7.34 -12.10
C ALA A 43 4.70 -7.66 -11.79
N TRP A 44 5.53 -7.85 -12.81
CA TRP A 44 6.97 -8.07 -12.64
C TRP A 44 7.71 -6.85 -12.08
N THR A 45 7.26 -5.63 -12.38
CA THR A 45 7.82 -4.42 -11.77
C THR A 45 7.55 -4.42 -10.26
N PHE A 46 6.33 -4.77 -9.83
CA PHE A 46 6.01 -4.95 -8.41
C PHE A 46 6.84 -6.06 -7.75
N LEU A 47 7.01 -7.19 -8.44
CA LEU A 47 7.79 -8.33 -7.95
C LEU A 47 9.26 -7.93 -7.74
N ALA A 48 9.89 -7.36 -8.77
CA ALA A 48 11.29 -6.93 -8.73
C ALA A 48 11.51 -5.85 -7.66
N ALA A 49 10.68 -4.80 -7.65
CA ALA A 49 10.78 -3.74 -6.67
C ALA A 49 10.54 -4.24 -5.23
N GLY A 50 9.60 -5.18 -5.04
CA GLY A 50 9.33 -5.82 -3.75
C GLY A 50 10.50 -6.67 -3.24
N ILE A 51 11.14 -7.45 -4.11
CA ILE A 51 12.34 -8.24 -3.78
C ILE A 51 13.50 -7.33 -3.37
N VAL A 52 13.77 -6.27 -4.15
CA VAL A 52 14.84 -5.32 -3.85
C VAL A 52 14.56 -4.58 -2.54
N ALA A 53 13.33 -4.10 -2.35
CA ALA A 53 12.92 -3.43 -1.11
C ALA A 53 13.07 -4.35 0.11
N TRP A 54 12.68 -5.62 -0.02
CA TRP A 54 12.81 -6.60 1.08
C TRP A 54 14.27 -6.94 1.37
N ALA A 55 15.11 -7.03 0.34
CA ALA A 55 16.54 -7.26 0.51
C ALA A 55 17.26 -6.11 1.21
N ARG A 56 16.85 -4.87 0.92
CA ARG A 56 17.45 -3.65 1.49
C ARG A 56 16.90 -3.32 2.88
N ARG A 57 15.63 -3.64 3.17
CA ARG A 57 15.00 -3.46 4.49
C ARG A 57 14.20 -4.69 4.92
N PRO A 58 14.85 -5.75 5.42
CA PRO A 58 14.16 -6.96 5.88
C PRO A 58 13.18 -6.71 7.04
N ALA A 59 13.42 -5.66 7.84
CA ALA A 59 12.52 -5.24 8.93
C ALA A 59 11.24 -4.54 8.45
N SER A 60 11.21 -4.02 7.21
CA SER A 60 10.02 -3.38 6.64
C SER A 60 9.14 -4.39 5.91
N ARG A 61 7.83 -4.31 6.12
CA ARG A 61 6.85 -5.16 5.42
C ARG A 61 6.47 -4.63 4.03
N VAL A 62 7.00 -3.47 3.62
CA VAL A 62 6.68 -2.87 2.30
C VAL A 62 7.08 -3.81 1.16
N GLY A 63 8.27 -4.41 1.20
CA GLY A 63 8.73 -5.36 0.18
C GLY A 63 7.78 -6.57 0.02
N PRO A 64 7.50 -7.33 1.10
CA PRO A 64 6.50 -8.39 1.11
C PRO A 64 5.13 -7.98 0.58
N LEU A 65 4.63 -6.78 0.94
CA LEU A 65 3.35 -6.27 0.43
C LEU A 65 3.39 -6.00 -1.08
N MET A 66 4.48 -5.47 -1.62
CA MET A 66 4.63 -5.27 -3.06
C MET A 66 4.69 -6.60 -3.82
N MET A 67 5.35 -7.62 -3.26
CA MET A 67 5.33 -8.96 -3.84
C MET A 67 3.92 -9.57 -3.78
N LEU A 68 3.19 -9.39 -2.68
CA LEU A 68 1.79 -9.83 -2.58
C LEU A 68 0.94 -9.21 -3.70
N VAL A 69 1.08 -7.90 -3.94
CA VAL A 69 0.42 -7.22 -5.06
C VAL A 69 0.80 -7.87 -6.40
N ALA A 70 2.10 -8.13 -6.64
CA ALA A 70 2.54 -8.79 -7.86
C ALA A 70 1.87 -10.15 -8.07
N PHE A 71 1.85 -11.00 -7.05
CA PHE A 71 1.23 -12.31 -7.13
C PHE A 71 -0.27 -12.23 -7.38
N CYS A 72 -1.00 -11.34 -6.71
CA CYS A 72 -2.42 -11.15 -6.98
C CYS A 72 -2.69 -10.60 -8.40
N LEU A 73 -1.81 -9.74 -8.93
CA LEU A 73 -1.94 -9.26 -10.32
C LEU A 73 -1.70 -10.36 -11.36
N LEU A 74 -0.82 -11.32 -11.05
CA LEU A 74 -0.56 -12.48 -11.88
C LEU A 74 -1.67 -13.54 -11.74
N GLU A 75 -2.11 -13.81 -10.52
CA GLU A 75 -3.18 -14.75 -10.20
C GLU A 75 -4.50 -14.35 -10.88
N ARG A 76 -4.82 -13.05 -10.91
CA ARG A 76 -5.93 -12.52 -11.68
C ARG A 76 -5.96 -13.03 -13.13
N LYS A 77 -4.80 -13.36 -13.73
CA LYS A 77 -4.78 -13.84 -15.12
C LYS A 77 -5.44 -15.20 -15.32
N LEU A 78 -5.56 -16.00 -14.26
CA LEU A 78 -6.25 -17.29 -14.31
C LEU A 78 -7.73 -17.14 -14.63
N GLN A 79 -8.32 -15.97 -14.35
CA GLN A 79 -9.70 -15.70 -14.71
C GLN A 79 -9.93 -15.82 -16.24
N TYR A 80 -8.87 -15.65 -17.04
CA TYR A 80 -8.87 -15.74 -18.52
C TYR A 80 -8.68 -17.15 -19.07
N SER A 81 -8.55 -18.15 -18.22
CA SER A 81 -8.38 -19.52 -18.68
C SER A 81 -9.68 -20.14 -19.17
N HIS A 82 -9.58 -21.00 -20.20
CA HIS A 82 -10.66 -21.91 -20.58
C HIS A 82 -10.90 -23.04 -19.57
N GLU A 83 -9.95 -23.28 -18.65
CA GLU A 83 -10.09 -24.27 -17.59
C GLU A 83 -11.02 -23.77 -16.47
N SER A 84 -12.09 -24.52 -16.22
CA SER A 84 -13.19 -24.12 -15.32
C SER A 84 -12.73 -23.84 -13.89
N ALA A 85 -11.77 -24.62 -13.39
CA ALA A 85 -11.22 -24.44 -12.05
C ALA A 85 -10.36 -23.16 -11.95
N GLN A 86 -9.53 -22.90 -12.96
CA GLN A 86 -8.67 -21.72 -12.99
C GLN A 86 -9.49 -20.45 -13.17
N PHE A 87 -10.48 -20.49 -14.06
CA PHE A 87 -11.45 -19.41 -14.25
C PHE A 87 -12.11 -19.03 -12.93
N THR A 88 -12.69 -20.01 -12.23
CA THR A 88 -13.45 -19.78 -10.99
C THR A 88 -12.55 -19.22 -9.89
N PHE A 89 -11.34 -19.77 -9.75
CA PHE A 89 -10.34 -19.31 -8.78
C PHE A 89 -9.88 -17.87 -9.09
N GLY A 90 -9.49 -17.62 -10.34
CA GLY A 90 -9.03 -16.33 -10.81
C GLY A 90 -10.10 -15.24 -10.70
N PHE A 91 -11.37 -15.59 -10.93
CA PHE A 91 -12.48 -14.66 -10.74
C PHE A 91 -12.67 -14.31 -9.26
N LEU A 92 -12.64 -15.31 -8.38
CA LEU A 92 -12.89 -15.13 -6.95
C LEU A 92 -11.85 -14.21 -6.29
N PHE A 93 -10.57 -14.37 -6.62
CA PHE A 93 -9.48 -13.63 -6.00
C PHE A 93 -8.91 -12.50 -6.86
N GLY A 94 -9.24 -12.45 -8.15
CA GLY A 94 -8.60 -11.54 -9.11
C GLY A 94 -8.80 -10.04 -8.86
N GLU A 95 -9.82 -9.65 -8.10
CA GLU A 95 -10.02 -8.26 -7.70
C GLU A 95 -9.12 -7.84 -6.53
N ILE A 96 -8.57 -8.77 -5.74
CA ILE A 96 -7.79 -8.48 -4.53
C ILE A 96 -6.54 -7.65 -4.84
N GLY A 97 -5.83 -8.00 -5.92
CA GLY A 97 -4.51 -7.45 -6.21
C GLY A 97 -4.51 -5.94 -6.42
N LEU A 98 -5.33 -5.50 -7.37
CA LEU A 98 -5.34 -4.11 -7.83
C LEU A 98 -6.14 -3.19 -6.92
N THR A 99 -7.13 -3.72 -6.20
CA THR A 99 -8.00 -2.92 -5.33
C THR A 99 -7.42 -2.83 -3.91
N VAL A 100 -7.45 -3.93 -3.16
CA VAL A 100 -7.19 -3.91 -1.72
C VAL A 100 -5.72 -4.13 -1.40
N ALA A 101 -5.05 -5.08 -2.06
CA ALA A 101 -3.64 -5.34 -1.80
C ALA A 101 -2.77 -4.13 -2.19
N PHE A 102 -3.08 -3.48 -3.33
CA PHE A 102 -2.43 -2.24 -3.73
C PHE A 102 -2.69 -1.11 -2.74
N ALA A 103 -3.95 -0.87 -2.35
CA ALA A 103 -4.30 0.13 -1.33
C ALA A 103 -3.60 -0.15 0.01
N HIS A 104 -3.48 -1.42 0.41
CA HIS A 104 -2.77 -1.84 1.61
C HIS A 104 -1.28 -1.52 1.52
N ALA A 105 -0.62 -1.86 0.40
CA ALA A 105 0.79 -1.54 0.18
C ALA A 105 1.05 -0.02 0.25
N VAL A 106 0.18 0.77 -0.37
CA VAL A 106 0.25 2.24 -0.37
C VAL A 106 0.04 2.78 1.04
N LEU A 107 -1.05 2.44 1.75
CA LEU A 107 -1.30 2.96 3.10
C LEU A 107 -0.26 2.53 4.13
N ALA A 108 0.25 1.30 4.02
CA ALA A 108 1.27 0.77 4.92
C ALA A 108 2.63 1.47 4.76
N TYR A 109 2.91 2.10 3.61
CA TYR A 109 4.14 2.84 3.38
C TYR A 109 4.25 4.07 4.32
N PRO A 110 5.44 4.41 4.86
CA PRO A 110 6.75 3.77 4.65
C PRO A 110 7.09 2.66 5.67
N THR A 111 6.33 2.54 6.75
CA THR A 111 6.65 1.63 7.87
C THR A 111 6.31 0.17 7.61
N GLY A 112 5.52 -0.11 6.57
CA GLY A 112 4.93 -1.43 6.29
C GLY A 112 3.84 -1.82 7.28
N ARG A 113 3.24 -0.85 8.00
CA ARG A 113 2.21 -1.10 9.00
C ARG A 113 1.15 0.00 8.92
N LEU A 114 -0.11 -0.40 9.06
CA LEU A 114 -1.25 0.50 9.18
C LEU A 114 -1.23 1.17 10.56
N ARG A 115 -1.29 2.51 10.59
CA ARG A 115 -1.07 3.31 11.80
C ARG A 115 -2.33 3.36 12.66
N SER A 116 -3.48 3.62 12.04
CA SER A 116 -4.75 3.82 12.74
C SER A 116 -5.60 2.55 12.80
N ARG A 117 -6.50 2.45 13.79
CA ARG A 117 -7.53 1.40 13.81
C ARG A 117 -8.46 1.51 12.61
N PHE A 118 -8.77 2.74 12.18
CA PHE A 118 -9.59 3.00 11.02
C PHE A 118 -8.98 2.46 9.72
N GLU A 119 -7.69 2.67 9.48
CA GLU A 119 -6.99 2.08 8.32
C GLU A 119 -7.06 0.55 8.31
N ARG A 120 -6.93 -0.08 9.49
CA ARG A 120 -7.04 -1.54 9.63
C ARG A 120 -8.45 -2.04 9.30
N VAL A 121 -9.47 -1.36 9.83
CA VAL A 121 -10.88 -1.69 9.55
C VAL A 121 -11.19 -1.47 8.07
N TYR A 122 -10.73 -0.37 7.48
CA TYR A 122 -10.90 -0.05 6.06
C TYR A 122 -10.32 -1.16 5.17
N ILE A 123 -9.07 -1.57 5.41
CA ILE A 123 -8.42 -2.64 4.64
C ILE A 123 -9.13 -3.98 4.86
N ALA A 124 -9.48 -4.33 6.10
CA ALA A 124 -10.19 -5.58 6.39
C ALA A 124 -11.57 -5.62 5.71
N ALA A 125 -12.34 -4.54 5.80
CA ALA A 125 -13.62 -4.41 5.11
C ALA A 125 -13.45 -4.50 3.59
N GLY A 126 -12.40 -3.89 3.03
CA GLY A 126 -12.05 -4.02 1.62
C GLY A 126 -11.85 -5.48 1.20
N TYR A 127 -11.07 -6.26 1.94
CA TYR A 127 -10.87 -7.69 1.64
C TYR A 127 -12.18 -8.47 1.69
N VAL A 128 -13.01 -8.25 2.72
CA VAL A 128 -14.30 -8.93 2.89
C VAL A 128 -15.26 -8.57 1.76
N VAL A 129 -15.39 -7.29 1.43
CA VAL A 129 -16.27 -6.82 0.35
C VAL A 129 -15.83 -7.35 -1.00
N VAL A 130 -14.52 -7.33 -1.29
CA VAL A 130 -14.01 -7.80 -2.57
C VAL A 130 -14.26 -9.29 -2.76
N VAL A 131 -13.87 -10.12 -1.78
CA VAL A 131 -14.07 -11.56 -1.88
C VAL A 131 -15.57 -11.92 -1.84
N GLY A 132 -16.33 -11.27 -0.95
CA GLY A 132 -17.76 -11.51 -0.80
C GLY A 132 -18.55 -11.14 -2.05
N ALA A 133 -18.24 -10.01 -2.69
CA ALA A 133 -18.88 -9.61 -3.93
C ALA A 133 -18.48 -10.49 -5.11
N SER A 134 -17.21 -10.89 -5.22
CA SER A 134 -16.76 -11.85 -6.25
C SER A 134 -17.44 -13.21 -6.09
N LEU A 135 -17.56 -13.69 -4.85
CA LEU A 135 -18.30 -14.91 -4.54
C LEU A 135 -19.79 -14.75 -4.91
N GLY A 136 -20.42 -13.65 -4.50
CA GLY A 136 -21.81 -13.35 -4.84
C GLY A 136 -22.04 -13.34 -6.35
N GLN A 137 -21.15 -12.73 -7.13
CA GLN A 137 -21.20 -12.77 -8.59
C GLN A 137 -21.08 -14.21 -9.13
N LEU A 138 -20.17 -15.01 -8.59
CA LEU A 138 -20.00 -16.41 -9.01
C LEU A 138 -21.21 -17.29 -8.68
N LEU A 139 -21.99 -17.01 -7.64
CA LEU A 139 -23.19 -17.80 -7.36
C LEU A 139 -24.26 -17.66 -8.46
N PHE A 140 -24.28 -16.53 -9.17
CA PHE A 140 -25.29 -16.19 -10.18
C PHE A 140 -24.78 -16.12 -11.62
N LEU A 141 -23.46 -16.22 -11.83
CA LEU A 141 -22.83 -16.11 -13.14
C LEU A 141 -22.93 -17.41 -13.93
N ASP A 142 -23.86 -17.46 -14.89
CA ASP A 142 -23.86 -18.47 -15.95
C ASP A 142 -23.04 -18.00 -17.15
N THR A 143 -21.86 -18.61 -17.34
CA THR A 143 -20.93 -18.31 -18.44
C THR A 143 -21.48 -18.69 -19.82
N LYS A 144 -22.57 -19.47 -19.90
CA LYS A 144 -23.25 -19.76 -21.17
C LYS A 144 -24.13 -18.60 -21.64
N GLN A 145 -24.66 -17.81 -20.72
CA GLN A 145 -25.62 -16.75 -21.03
C GLN A 145 -24.99 -15.36 -20.92
N THR A 146 -24.05 -15.18 -19.99
CA THR A 146 -23.49 -13.87 -19.64
C THR A 146 -21.99 -13.85 -19.81
N CYS A 147 -21.50 -12.82 -20.51
CA CYS A 147 -20.09 -12.54 -20.70
C CYS A 147 -19.61 -11.55 -19.63
N PRO A 148 -18.68 -11.91 -18.71
CA PRO A 148 -18.39 -11.07 -17.56
C PRO A 148 -17.63 -9.78 -17.90
N TRP A 149 -16.75 -9.82 -18.91
CA TRP A 149 -15.83 -8.71 -19.24
C TRP A 149 -15.90 -8.21 -20.68
N SER A 150 -16.14 -9.09 -21.65
CA SER A 150 -16.22 -8.75 -23.08
C SER A 150 -16.89 -9.90 -23.83
N THR A 151 -17.47 -9.62 -25.00
CA THR A 151 -18.00 -10.65 -25.91
C THR A 151 -16.92 -11.62 -26.40
N ALA A 152 -15.66 -11.16 -26.47
CA ALA A 152 -14.51 -12.00 -26.80
C ALA A 152 -14.32 -13.16 -25.81
N TYR A 153 -14.80 -13.02 -24.58
CA TYR A 153 -14.71 -14.04 -23.53
C TYR A 153 -15.67 -15.20 -23.69
N CYS A 154 -16.71 -15.00 -24.49
CA CYS A 154 -17.73 -15.98 -24.78
C CYS A 154 -17.48 -16.69 -26.11
N ALA A 155 -16.29 -16.51 -26.69
CA ALA A 155 -15.81 -17.38 -27.75
C ALA A 155 -15.59 -18.78 -27.18
N GLU A 156 -15.92 -19.81 -27.96
CA GLU A 156 -15.72 -21.20 -27.56
C GLU A 156 -14.21 -21.54 -27.54
N PRO A 157 -13.73 -22.37 -26.60
CA PRO A 157 -14.47 -23.10 -25.57
C PRO A 157 -14.76 -22.27 -24.29
N ARG A 158 -16.02 -22.27 -23.83
CA ARG A 158 -16.42 -21.51 -22.62
C ARG A 158 -16.12 -22.25 -21.31
N PRO A 159 -15.40 -21.63 -20.35
CA PRO A 159 -15.20 -22.24 -19.03
C PRO A 159 -16.53 -22.35 -18.27
N ARG A 160 -16.72 -23.42 -17.50
CA ARG A 160 -17.85 -23.55 -16.57
C ARG A 160 -17.50 -22.85 -15.26
N ASN A 161 -18.46 -22.13 -14.71
CA ASN A 161 -18.37 -21.65 -13.34
C ASN A 161 -18.72 -22.77 -12.37
N LEU A 162 -17.76 -23.18 -11.53
CA LEU A 162 -17.94 -24.32 -10.61
C LEU A 162 -18.77 -23.97 -9.37
N LEU A 163 -18.95 -22.68 -9.06
CA LEU A 163 -19.72 -22.20 -7.92
C LEU A 163 -21.12 -21.70 -8.31
N LEU A 164 -21.55 -21.98 -9.54
CA LEU A 164 -22.87 -21.61 -10.02
C LEU A 164 -23.96 -22.34 -9.23
N VAL A 165 -24.87 -21.56 -8.64
CA VAL A 165 -26.09 -22.09 -8.00
C VAL A 165 -27.29 -21.89 -8.92
N HIS A 166 -27.47 -20.66 -9.42
CA HIS A 166 -28.59 -20.31 -10.30
C HIS A 166 -28.18 -19.19 -11.27
N GLY A 167 -28.29 -19.43 -12.57
CA GLY A 167 -27.92 -18.43 -13.58
C GLY A 167 -28.94 -17.30 -13.68
N ASP A 168 -28.57 -16.10 -13.23
CA ASP A 168 -29.39 -14.90 -13.37
C ASP A 168 -28.51 -13.69 -13.73
N ALA A 169 -28.64 -13.23 -14.98
CA ALA A 169 -27.87 -12.10 -15.51
C ALA A 169 -28.20 -10.77 -14.79
N GLY A 170 -29.45 -10.59 -14.38
CA GLY A 170 -29.91 -9.39 -13.68
C GLY A 170 -29.28 -9.27 -12.30
N ILE A 171 -29.29 -10.35 -11.51
CA ILE A 171 -28.65 -10.41 -10.19
C ILE A 171 -27.13 -10.24 -10.34
N PHE A 172 -26.51 -10.92 -11.30
CA PHE A 172 -25.09 -10.76 -11.59
C PHE A 172 -24.71 -9.30 -11.88
N HIS A 173 -25.44 -8.63 -12.77
CA HIS A 173 -25.20 -7.23 -13.10
C HIS A 173 -25.46 -6.30 -11.91
N ALA A 174 -26.54 -6.52 -11.14
CA ALA A 174 -26.82 -5.75 -9.95
C ALA A 174 -25.69 -5.85 -8.90
N ILE A 175 -25.16 -7.06 -8.65
CA ILE A 175 -24.03 -7.25 -7.73
C ILE A 175 -22.77 -6.58 -8.28
N ARG A 176 -22.49 -6.72 -9.59
CA ARG A 176 -21.32 -6.10 -10.24
C ARG A 176 -21.37 -4.57 -10.16
N ASP A 177 -22.55 -3.99 -10.39
CA ASP A 177 -22.73 -2.54 -10.38
C ASP A 177 -22.68 -2.00 -8.94
N ALA A 178 -23.29 -2.70 -7.98
CA ALA A 178 -23.16 -2.41 -6.56
C ALA A 178 -21.70 -2.52 -6.06
N PHE A 179 -20.97 -3.53 -6.52
CA PHE A 179 -19.53 -3.68 -6.27
C PHE A 179 -18.75 -2.49 -6.84
N THR A 180 -19.05 -2.09 -8.07
CA THR A 180 -18.39 -0.96 -8.73
C THR A 180 -18.61 0.33 -7.95
N ILE A 181 -19.84 0.63 -7.56
CA ILE A 181 -20.18 1.82 -6.77
C ILE A 181 -19.57 1.77 -5.37
N GLY A 182 -19.67 0.63 -4.68
CA GLY A 182 -19.17 0.46 -3.32
C GLY A 182 -17.64 0.53 -3.23
N VAL A 183 -16.93 -0.21 -4.09
CA VAL A 183 -15.46 -0.29 -4.04
C VAL A 183 -14.83 0.91 -4.70
N TYR A 184 -15.20 1.23 -5.93
CA TYR A 184 -14.54 2.32 -6.67
C TYR A 184 -15.09 3.70 -6.30
N GLY A 185 -16.36 3.80 -5.90
CA GLY A 185 -16.96 5.03 -5.39
C GLY A 185 -16.66 5.24 -3.91
N VAL A 186 -17.30 4.47 -3.03
CA VAL A 186 -17.26 4.73 -1.57
C VAL A 186 -15.88 4.45 -0.98
N LEU A 187 -15.35 3.24 -1.14
CA LEU A 187 -14.02 2.91 -0.59
C LEU A 187 -12.91 3.73 -1.28
N GLY A 188 -13.01 3.95 -2.59
CA GLY A 188 -12.13 4.84 -3.34
C GLY A 188 -12.10 6.27 -2.78
N ALA A 189 -13.27 6.87 -2.50
CA ALA A 189 -13.35 8.19 -1.88
C ALA A 189 -12.73 8.21 -0.47
N VAL A 190 -13.02 7.19 0.36
CA VAL A 190 -12.40 7.06 1.70
C VAL A 190 -10.88 6.98 1.59
N PHE A 191 -10.35 6.21 0.64
CA PHE A 191 -8.92 6.09 0.39
C PHE A 191 -8.28 7.44 0.03
N ILE A 192 -8.91 8.20 -0.87
CA ILE A 192 -8.45 9.55 -1.25
C ILE A 192 -8.44 10.47 -0.03
N VAL A 193 -9.52 10.46 0.77
CA VAL A 193 -9.62 11.28 1.99
C VAL A 193 -8.53 10.91 3.01
N LEU A 194 -8.24 9.62 3.21
CA LEU A 194 -7.17 9.18 4.10
C LEU A 194 -5.81 9.70 3.66
N ILE A 195 -5.51 9.65 2.37
CA ILE A 195 -4.24 10.14 1.81
C ILE A 195 -4.18 11.67 1.88
N ALA A 196 -5.25 12.37 1.52
CA ALA A 196 -5.35 13.82 1.58
C ALA A 196 -5.11 14.32 3.02
N ARG A 197 -5.82 13.76 4.00
CA ARG A 197 -5.61 14.07 5.43
C ARG A 197 -4.17 13.85 5.85
N ARG A 198 -3.55 12.75 5.40
CA ARG A 198 -2.16 12.42 5.74
C ARG A 198 -1.17 13.43 5.16
N VAL A 199 -1.39 13.92 3.96
CA VAL A 199 -0.51 14.90 3.28
C VAL A 199 -0.70 16.31 3.84
N LEU A 200 -1.94 16.68 4.16
CA LEU A 200 -2.25 17.97 4.78
C LEU A 200 -1.60 18.10 6.17
N ASN A 201 -1.63 17.03 6.97
CA ASN A 201 -1.03 17.01 8.31
C ASN A 201 0.50 16.78 8.32
N ALA A 202 1.14 16.56 7.17
CA ALA A 202 2.57 16.33 7.09
C ALA A 202 3.35 17.65 6.94
N SER A 203 4.50 17.74 7.61
CA SER A 203 5.47 18.83 7.42
C SER A 203 5.98 18.88 5.97
N PRO A 204 6.53 20.01 5.49
CA PRO A 204 7.02 20.14 4.11
C PRO A 204 8.04 19.06 3.71
N ALA A 205 8.96 18.71 4.63
CA ALA A 205 9.90 17.61 4.44
C ALA A 205 9.20 16.23 4.42
N GLY A 206 8.16 16.07 5.26
CA GLY A 206 7.32 14.88 5.28
C GLY A 206 6.53 14.66 3.98
N ARG A 207 6.12 15.72 3.28
CA ARG A 207 5.40 15.62 2.00
C ARG A 207 6.24 14.99 0.90
N ARG A 208 7.55 15.28 0.84
CA ARG A 208 8.47 14.66 -0.12
C ARG A 208 8.59 13.15 0.10
N LEU A 209 8.63 12.71 1.35
CA LEU A 209 8.62 11.28 1.69
C LEU A 209 7.31 10.59 1.30
N LEU A 210 6.20 11.32 1.21
CA LEU A 210 4.87 10.83 0.84
C LEU A 210 4.58 10.91 -0.67
N ALA A 211 5.50 11.42 -1.50
CA ALA A 211 5.27 11.52 -2.94
C ALA A 211 4.85 10.18 -3.61
N PRO A 212 5.44 9.01 -3.27
CA PRO A 212 4.98 7.73 -3.80
C PRO A 212 3.54 7.37 -3.41
N LEU A 213 3.09 7.83 -2.24
CA LEU A 213 1.73 7.64 -1.75
C LEU A 213 0.73 8.43 -2.61
N LEU A 214 1.07 9.67 -2.94
CA LEU A 214 0.26 10.54 -3.79
C LEU A 214 0.14 9.96 -5.20
N LEU A 215 1.24 9.46 -5.77
CA LEU A 215 1.20 8.79 -7.07
C LEU A 215 0.27 7.56 -7.05
N GLY A 216 0.39 6.71 -6.03
CA GLY A 216 -0.53 5.57 -5.85
C GLY A 216 -1.99 6.01 -5.69
N ALA A 217 -2.23 7.11 -4.99
CA ALA A 217 -3.56 7.70 -4.82
C ALA A 217 -4.17 8.17 -6.13
N VAL A 218 -3.38 8.87 -6.96
CA VAL A 218 -3.83 9.35 -8.27
C VAL A 218 -4.14 8.18 -9.19
N VAL A 219 -3.26 7.18 -9.24
CA VAL A 219 -3.43 6.01 -10.11
C VAL A 219 -4.66 5.18 -9.70
N LEU A 220 -4.85 4.93 -8.41
CA LEU A 220 -6.00 4.16 -7.93
C LEU A 220 -7.31 4.98 -7.97
N GLY A 221 -7.24 6.26 -7.60
CA GLY A 221 -8.37 7.18 -7.63
C GLY A 221 -8.91 7.39 -9.04
N ALA A 222 -8.02 7.61 -10.02
CA ALA A 222 -8.42 7.72 -11.42
C ALA A 222 -9.07 6.43 -11.94
N ARG A 223 -8.56 5.25 -11.54
CA ARG A 223 -9.20 3.97 -11.85
C ARG A 223 -10.61 3.86 -11.30
N GLY A 224 -10.80 4.37 -10.08
CA GLY A 224 -12.08 4.37 -9.41
C GLY A 224 -13.09 5.31 -10.07
N VAL A 225 -12.67 6.54 -10.38
CA VAL A 225 -13.48 7.52 -11.12
C VAL A 225 -13.87 6.96 -12.49
N TRP A 226 -12.91 6.40 -13.23
CA TRP A 226 -13.17 5.79 -14.53
C TRP A 226 -14.20 4.67 -14.46
N ALA A 227 -14.07 3.78 -13.46
CA ALA A 227 -15.02 2.68 -13.25
C ALA A 227 -16.43 3.20 -12.91
N GLY A 228 -16.52 4.18 -12.02
CA GLY A 228 -17.79 4.77 -11.61
C GLY A 228 -18.51 5.50 -12.75
N VAL A 229 -17.79 6.28 -13.55
CA VAL A 229 -18.34 6.96 -14.73
C VAL A 229 -18.84 5.95 -15.76
N GLY A 230 -18.14 4.83 -15.93
CA GLY A 230 -18.52 3.77 -16.88
C GLY A 230 -19.85 3.07 -16.58
N VAL A 231 -20.39 3.21 -15.36
CA VAL A 231 -21.73 2.72 -15.00
C VAL A 231 -22.83 3.56 -15.64
N PHE A 232 -22.59 4.87 -15.78
CA PHE A 232 -23.61 5.83 -16.26
C PHE A 232 -23.40 6.25 -17.71
N VAL A 233 -22.16 6.19 -18.20
CA VAL A 233 -21.77 6.71 -19.51
C VAL A 233 -21.05 5.63 -20.31
N HIS A 234 -21.51 5.39 -21.53
CA HIS A 234 -20.83 4.46 -22.43
C HIS A 234 -19.44 5.00 -22.82
N GLN A 235 -18.41 4.19 -22.66
CA GLN A 235 -17.02 4.55 -22.92
C GLN A 235 -16.59 4.07 -24.31
N SER A 236 -16.08 4.97 -25.14
CA SER A 236 -15.58 4.60 -26.46
C SER A 236 -14.34 3.69 -26.36
N ALA A 237 -14.11 2.89 -27.41
CA ALA A 237 -12.94 2.01 -27.47
C ALA A 237 -11.62 2.78 -27.38
N ASN A 238 -11.53 3.94 -28.03
CA ASN A 238 -10.34 4.80 -28.00
C ASN A 238 -10.08 5.34 -26.59
N ALA A 239 -11.12 5.85 -25.90
CA ALA A 239 -10.97 6.36 -24.55
C ALA A 239 -10.56 5.25 -23.56
N SER A 240 -11.13 4.05 -23.70
CA SER A 240 -10.77 2.87 -22.92
C SER A 240 -9.31 2.45 -23.16
N GLY A 241 -8.86 2.46 -24.41
CA GLY A 241 -7.48 2.15 -24.79
C GLY A 241 -6.47 3.16 -24.23
N SER A 242 -6.72 4.45 -24.37
CA SER A 242 -5.87 5.51 -23.82
C SER A 242 -5.80 5.45 -22.30
N PHE A 243 -6.94 5.25 -21.64
CA PHE A 243 -7.00 5.11 -20.18
C PHE A 243 -6.24 3.86 -19.70
N TYR A 244 -6.35 2.73 -20.41
CA TYR A 244 -5.59 1.52 -20.11
C TYR A 244 -4.08 1.78 -20.10
N TRP A 245 -3.54 2.43 -21.13
CA TRP A 245 -2.10 2.71 -21.20
C TRP A 245 -1.65 3.72 -20.14
N TRP A 246 -2.47 4.75 -19.86
CA TRP A 246 -2.21 5.66 -18.76
C TRP A 246 -2.14 4.91 -17.41
N GLN A 247 -3.06 3.96 -17.19
CA GLN A 247 -3.11 3.13 -16.00
C GLN A 247 -1.87 2.22 -15.88
N VAL A 248 -1.44 1.59 -16.98
CA VAL A 248 -0.23 0.74 -17.03
C VAL A 248 1.00 1.55 -16.62
N VAL A 249 1.20 2.73 -17.22
CA VAL A 249 2.35 3.60 -16.91
C VAL A 249 2.32 4.03 -15.45
N GLY A 250 1.15 4.45 -14.95
CA GLY A 250 0.97 4.81 -13.55
C GLY A 250 1.29 3.67 -12.58
N GLN A 251 0.84 2.46 -12.90
CA GLN A 251 1.09 1.27 -12.07
C GLN A 251 2.54 0.81 -12.08
N ILE A 252 3.30 1.03 -13.15
CA ILE A 252 4.75 0.80 -13.18
C ILE A 252 5.48 1.87 -12.37
N ALA A 253 5.03 3.13 -12.44
CA ALA A 253 5.66 4.23 -11.74
C ALA A 253 5.54 4.13 -10.21
N VAL A 254 4.42 3.58 -9.69
CA VAL A 254 4.18 3.41 -8.24
C VAL A 254 5.23 2.54 -7.52
N PRO A 255 5.49 1.28 -7.91
CA PRO A 255 6.49 0.44 -7.25
C PRO A 255 7.90 1.02 -7.37
N ILE A 256 8.21 1.71 -8.48
CA ILE A 256 9.48 2.42 -8.66
C ILE A 256 9.59 3.58 -7.66
N ALA A 257 8.53 4.39 -7.52
CA ALA A 257 8.49 5.49 -6.56
C ALA A 257 8.57 4.98 -5.11
N LEU A 258 7.86 3.91 -4.77
CA LEU A 258 7.94 3.27 -3.46
C LEU A 258 9.35 2.75 -3.18
N LEU A 259 9.99 2.10 -4.15
CA LEU A 259 11.37 1.62 -4.04
C LEU A 259 12.35 2.78 -3.84
N ALA A 260 12.25 3.84 -4.64
CA ALA A 260 13.07 5.04 -4.52
C ALA A 260 12.90 5.69 -3.13
N GLY A 261 11.67 5.75 -2.62
CA GLY A 261 11.37 6.23 -1.27
C GLY A 261 12.01 5.38 -0.16
N VAL A 262 12.01 4.05 -0.30
CA VAL A 262 12.69 3.15 0.65
C VAL A 262 14.20 3.32 0.61
N LEU A 263 14.79 3.46 -0.59
CA LEU A 263 16.23 3.58 -0.80
C LEU A 263 16.78 4.94 -0.32
N THR A 264 16.09 6.03 -0.61
CA THR A 264 16.48 7.38 -0.13
C THR A 264 16.44 7.46 1.40
N ALA A 265 15.45 6.83 2.04
CA ALA A 265 15.36 6.75 3.50
C ALA A 265 16.47 5.90 4.15
N THR A 266 17.15 5.01 3.41
CA THR A 266 18.35 4.31 3.90
C THR A 266 19.60 5.18 3.80
N LEU A 267 19.77 5.89 2.68
CA LEU A 267 20.93 6.77 2.49
C LEU A 267 20.98 7.87 3.55
N ALA A 268 19.84 8.50 3.85
CA ALA A 268 19.75 9.55 4.87
C ALA A 268 20.10 9.05 6.29
N LYS A 269 19.85 7.77 6.60
CA LYS A 269 20.24 7.19 7.90
C LYS A 269 21.74 6.92 8.00
N GLY A 270 22.39 6.56 6.90
CA GLY A 270 23.84 6.38 6.84
C GLY A 270 24.56 7.68 7.16
N THR A 271 24.16 8.78 6.51
CA THR A 271 24.76 10.11 6.73
C THR A 271 24.60 10.61 8.18
N VAL A 272 23.45 10.36 8.82
CA VAL A 272 23.24 10.75 10.22
C VAL A 272 24.05 9.86 11.18
N ALA A 273 24.20 8.57 10.87
CA ALA A 273 25.02 7.68 11.67
C ALA A 273 26.50 8.07 11.60
N ASP A 274 27.01 8.38 10.40
CA ASP A 274 28.38 8.88 10.22
C ASP A 274 28.58 10.21 10.96
N LEU A 275 27.62 11.13 10.89
CA LEU A 275 27.70 12.41 11.62
C LEU A 275 27.69 12.23 13.14
N VAL A 276 26.90 11.29 13.67
CA VAL A 276 26.86 10.98 15.11
C VAL A 276 28.15 10.29 15.55
N VAL A 277 28.74 9.42 14.72
CA VAL A 277 30.05 8.82 14.97
C VAL A 277 31.13 9.89 14.95
N GLU A 278 31.13 10.78 13.97
CA GLU A 278 32.05 11.91 13.86
C GLU A 278 31.93 12.86 15.06
N LEU A 279 30.71 13.19 15.50
CA LEU A 279 30.44 13.96 16.72
C LEU A 279 30.84 13.22 18.00
N SER A 280 30.79 11.89 18.03
CA SER A 280 31.26 11.09 19.18
C SER A 280 32.79 11.03 19.26
N HIS A 281 33.48 11.20 18.13
CA HIS A 281 34.94 11.35 18.08
C HIS A 281 35.40 12.75 18.48
N ILE A 282 34.53 13.76 18.41
CA ILE A 282 34.74 15.07 19.02
C ILE A 282 34.40 14.95 20.50
N ALA A 283 35.36 14.49 21.30
CA ALA A 283 35.27 14.43 22.75
C ALA A 283 34.77 15.77 23.33
N PRO A 284 34.01 15.76 24.45
CA PRO A 284 33.53 17.00 25.07
C PRO A 284 34.74 17.87 25.43
N GLY A 285 34.87 18.99 24.72
CA GLY A 285 35.91 19.98 24.96
C GLY A 285 35.94 20.37 26.44
N PRO A 286 37.13 20.70 26.97
CA PRO A 286 37.33 20.90 28.40
C PRO A 286 36.30 21.91 28.91
N ARG A 287 35.46 21.46 29.86
CA ARG A 287 34.60 22.35 30.64
C ARG A 287 35.48 23.50 31.11
N SER A 288 35.24 24.69 30.57
CA SER A 288 35.87 25.90 31.08
C SER A 288 35.53 25.94 32.56
N ARG A 289 36.56 25.73 33.40
CA ARG A 289 36.45 25.93 34.84
C ARG A 289 36.02 27.38 35.01
N ALA A 290 34.76 27.56 35.36
CA ALA A 290 34.26 28.83 35.84
C ALA A 290 35.23 29.31 36.93
N HIS A 291 35.76 30.51 36.71
CA HIS A 291 36.54 31.27 37.66
C HIS A 291 35.83 31.23 39.03
N SER A 292 36.38 30.47 39.97
CA SER A 292 36.10 30.66 41.39
C SER A 292 36.84 31.93 41.80
N THR A 293 36.14 33.05 41.78
CA THR A 293 36.60 34.28 42.42
C THR A 293 36.78 34.01 43.90
N THR A 294 38.04 34.01 44.31
CA THR A 294 38.52 34.01 45.69
C THR A 294 37.85 35.16 46.44
N THR A 295 36.99 34.83 47.40
CA THR A 295 36.53 35.80 48.41
C THR A 295 37.41 35.61 49.65
N PRO A 296 38.04 36.66 50.20
CA PRO A 296 38.95 36.50 51.32
C PRO A 296 38.21 36.21 52.62
N SER A 297 38.88 35.45 53.48
CA SER A 297 38.48 35.03 54.81
C SER A 297 37.99 36.17 55.69
N ARG A 298 36.82 35.98 56.32
CA ARG A 298 36.53 36.54 57.64
C ARG A 298 36.19 35.42 58.59
N SER A 299 37.09 35.25 59.55
CA SER A 299 36.92 34.53 60.80
C SER A 299 35.66 34.99 61.54
N HIS A 300 34.80 34.07 61.95
CA HIS A 300 34.10 34.14 63.24
C HIS A 300 33.58 32.76 63.64
N THR A 301 34.23 32.21 64.67
CA THR A 301 33.67 31.47 65.81
C THR A 301 32.23 30.93 65.72
N GLY A 302 32.13 29.59 65.74
CA GLY A 302 31.35 28.82 66.72
C GLY A 302 29.82 28.86 66.66
N CYS A 303 29.21 27.72 66.32
CA CYS A 303 28.36 26.96 67.25
C CYS A 303 27.86 25.65 66.62
N ARG A 304 27.90 24.60 67.43
CA ARG A 304 27.26 23.29 67.21
C ARG A 304 25.75 23.40 67.36
N CYS A 305 25.06 22.44 66.72
CA CYS A 305 23.80 21.75 67.05
C CYS A 305 23.09 21.52 65.71
N GLY A 306 22.78 20.32 65.27
CA GLY A 306 22.05 19.25 65.96
C GLY A 306 20.97 18.82 64.96
N GLY A 307 20.95 17.54 64.60
CA GLY A 307 20.08 17.05 63.53
C GLY A 307 18.60 17.16 63.87
N PHE A 308 17.76 17.26 62.85
CA PHE A 308 16.42 16.67 62.87
C PHE A 308 15.91 16.44 61.45
N THR A 309 15.48 15.21 61.22
CA THR A 309 14.85 14.68 60.02
C THR A 309 13.37 15.07 59.96
N SER A 310 12.86 15.14 58.73
CA SER A 310 11.47 14.87 58.34
C SER A 310 10.38 15.88 58.70
N THR A 311 9.78 16.50 57.68
CA THR A 311 8.31 16.56 57.50
C THR A 311 7.98 16.99 56.06
N ARG A 312 7.23 16.14 55.31
CA ARG A 312 5.79 16.28 54.94
C ARG A 312 5.49 17.45 54.00
N GLN A 313 5.07 17.13 52.77
CA GLN A 313 3.66 17.06 52.31
C GLN A 313 3.01 18.43 52.04
N VAL A 314 2.65 18.59 50.76
CA VAL A 314 1.32 18.98 50.25
C VAL A 314 0.93 20.47 50.31
N VAL A 315 0.06 20.83 49.35
CA VAL A 315 -0.71 22.08 49.15
C VAL A 315 0.01 23.10 48.24
N SER A 316 -0.25 23.11 46.93
CA SER A 316 -1.40 23.66 46.17
C SER A 316 -1.49 25.19 46.15
N SER A 317 -1.59 25.75 44.94
CA SER A 317 -2.24 27.01 44.51
C SER A 317 -1.32 27.74 43.50
N ILE A 318 -1.60 27.69 42.20
CA ILE A 318 -2.45 28.65 41.47
C ILE A 318 -1.94 30.09 41.64
N CYS A 319 -1.37 30.65 40.58
CA CYS A 319 -1.22 32.09 40.40
C CYS A 319 -1.36 32.42 38.89
N PRO A 320 -2.41 33.13 38.46
CA PRO A 320 -2.49 33.71 37.13
C PRO A 320 -2.26 35.22 37.13
N ARG A 321 -1.85 35.74 35.96
CA ARG A 321 -1.87 37.13 35.47
C ARG A 321 -0.87 38.13 36.09
N THR A 322 -0.12 38.80 35.22
CA THR A 322 -0.40 40.20 34.85
C THR A 322 0.27 40.58 33.54
N ALA A 323 -0.48 41.27 32.70
CA ALA A 323 -0.05 41.99 31.51
C ALA A 323 0.13 43.48 31.83
N ALA A 324 0.78 44.19 30.90
CA ALA A 324 0.93 45.64 30.74
C ALA A 324 2.03 46.34 31.56
N ARG A 325 3.13 46.71 30.89
CA ARG A 325 3.25 47.96 30.13
C ARG A 325 4.14 47.76 28.91
#